data_AF-A0A221V4C9-F1
#
_entry.id   AF-A0A221V4C9-F1
#
_cell.length_a   1.000
_cell.length_b   1.000
_cell.length_c   1.000
_cell.angle_alpha   90.00
_cell.angle_beta   90.00
_cell.angle_gamma   90.00
#
_symmetry.space_group_name_H-M   'P 1'
#
loop_
_entity.id
_entity.type
_entity.pdbx_description
1 polymer ?
#
loop_
_entity_poly.entity_id
_entity_poly.type
_entity_poly.pdbx_seq_one_letter_code
_entity_poly.pdbx_strand_id
1 'polypeptide(L)' 'MNYINVIAGQKLYNKNYFENNDVPLNFVPSLTSKYHLFNINFKPILSIIDELIFNSVEEIKEIPNNQKLV' A
#
# COMPACT_ATOMS: atom_id res chain seq x y z
N MET A 1 -2.55 -0.01 -19.96
CA MET A 1 -2.21 -0.74 -18.72
C MET A 1 -1.89 0.30 -17.66
N ASN A 2 -2.45 0.20 -16.45
CA ASN A 2 -2.23 1.19 -15.39
C ASN A 2 -1.21 0.65 -14.37
N TYR A 3 -0.13 1.39 -14.14
CA TYR A 3 0.83 1.06 -13.09
C TYR A 3 0.40 1.76 -11.81
N ILE A 4 0.06 0.97 -10.80
CA ILE A 4 -0.45 1.44 -9.52
C ILE A 4 0.56 1.06 -8.44
N ASN A 5 1.10 2.05 -7.74
CA ASN A 5 2.09 1.88 -6.69
C ASN A 5 1.62 2.46 -5.36
N VAL A 6 2.29 2.12 -4.26
CA VAL A 6 2.05 2.77 -2.97
C VAL A 6 2.63 4.19 -2.94
N ILE A 7 1.88 5.15 -2.41
CA ILE A 7 2.27 6.57 -2.38
C ILE A 7 3.56 6.84 -1.60
N ALA A 8 3.88 6.00 -0.60
CA ALA A 8 5.11 6.11 0.19
C ALA A 8 6.39 6.00 -0.66
N GLY A 9 6.31 5.33 -1.83
CA GLY A 9 7.43 5.16 -2.75
C GLY A 9 7.55 6.24 -3.83
N GLN A 10 6.69 7.27 -3.86
CA GLN A 10 6.60 8.21 -4.98
C GLN A 10 7.94 8.87 -5.34
N LYS A 11 8.78 9.18 -4.33
CA LYS A 11 10.11 9.79 -4.52
C LYS A 11 11.10 8.90 -5.28
N LEU A 12 10.83 7.60 -5.41
CA LEU A 12 11.66 6.64 -6.14
C LEU A 12 11.38 6.67 -7.64
N TYR A 13 10.29 7.32 -8.08
CA TYR A 13 9.87 7.32 -9.47
C TYR A 13 10.16 8.67 -10.14
N ASN A 14 10.54 8.62 -11.42
CA ASN A 14 10.66 9.81 -12.27
C ASN A 14 9.42 9.93 -13.15
N LYS A 15 8.54 10.89 -12.87
CA LYS A 15 7.28 11.07 -13.61
C LYS A 15 7.49 11.19 -15.13
N ASN A 16 8.46 12.00 -15.56
CA ASN A 16 8.73 12.25 -16.97
C ASN A 16 9.20 10.98 -17.71
N TYR A 17 9.98 10.11 -17.04
CA TYR A 17 10.38 8.83 -17.63
C TYR A 17 9.16 7.97 -17.95
N PHE A 18 8.19 7.88 -17.04
CA PHE A 18 6.99 7.08 -17.25
C PHE A 18 6.07 7.69 -18.32
N GLU A 19 5.89 9.02 -18.32
CA GLU A 19 5.11 9.72 -19.34
C GLU A 19 5.69 9.56 -20.74
N ASN A 20 7.02 9.68 -20.90
CA ASN A 20 7.70 9.50 -22.18
C ASN A 20 7.65 8.07 -22.74
N ASN A 21 7.24 7.10 -21.93
CA ASN A 21 7.08 5.70 -22.33
C ASN A 21 5.60 5.28 -22.42
N ASP A 22 4.66 6.24 -22.42
CA ASP A 22 3.21 6.00 -22.43
C ASP A 22 2.75 5.10 -21.27
N VAL A 23 3.43 5.21 -20.12
CA VAL A 23 3.13 4.44 -18.91
C VAL A 23 2.44 5.36 -17.88
N PRO A 24 1.11 5.25 -17.70
CA PRO A 24 0.41 6.03 -16.69
C PRO A 24 0.79 5.54 -15.29
N LEU A 25 1.48 6.42 -14.55
CA LEU A 25 1.95 6.18 -13.18
C LEU A 25 0.93 6.72 -12.18
N ASN A 26 0.30 5.82 -11.42
CA ASN A 26 -0.72 6.14 -10.42
C ASN A 26 -0.30 5.65 -9.04
N PHE A 27 -0.84 6.28 -8.00
CA PHE A 27 -0.53 5.92 -6.63
C PHE A 27 -1.79 5.62 -5.82
N VAL A 28 -1.66 4.75 -4.82
CA VAL A 28 -2.68 4.51 -3.80
C VAL A 28 -2.11 4.81 -2.42
N PRO A 29 -2.93 5.32 -1.48
CA PRO A 29 -2.53 5.46 -0.10
C PRO A 29 -1.99 4.15 0.48
N SER A 30 -1.08 4.21 1.44
CA SER A 30 -0.70 3.00 2.17
C SER A 30 -1.89 2.50 2.98
N LEU A 31 -2.12 1.19 2.98
CA LEU A 31 -3.06 0.55 3.89
C LEU A 31 -2.52 0.68 5.31
N THR A 32 -3.26 1.35 6.18
CA THR A 32 -2.99 1.34 7.61
C THR A 32 -4.03 0.47 8.28
N SER A 33 -3.71 -0.81 8.47
CA SER A 33 -4.44 -1.64 9.42
C SER A 33 -3.75 -1.52 10.78
N LYS A 34 -4.58 -1.40 11.82
CA LYS A 34 -4.12 -1.49 13.20
C LYS A 34 -4.28 -2.94 13.63
N TYR A 35 -3.26 -3.76 13.40
CA TYR A 35 -3.21 -5.08 14.01
C TYR A 35 -2.58 -4.97 15.42
N HIS A 36 -3.11 -5.74 16.37
CA HIS A 36 -2.57 -5.79 17.73
C HIS A 36 -1.26 -6.58 17.72
N LEU A 37 -0.12 -5.88 17.62
CA LEU A 37 1.17 -6.47 18.03
C LEU A 37 1.10 -6.76 19.53
N PHE A 38 1.31 -8.02 19.90
CA PHE A 38 1.46 -8.44 21.30
C PHE A 38 2.48 -7.54 22.03
N ASN A 39 2.01 -6.64 22.89
CA ASN A 39 2.81 -5.90 23.88
C ASN A 39 3.97 -5.02 23.35
N ILE A 40 3.94 -4.56 22.09
CA ILE A 40 4.92 -3.59 21.57
C ILE A 40 4.17 -2.36 21.08
N ASN A 41 4.70 -1.17 21.37
CA ASN A 41 4.18 0.11 20.86
C ASN A 41 3.87 -0.02 19.36
N PHE A 42 2.60 0.15 19.00
CA PHE A 42 2.12 0.08 17.62
C PHE A 42 3.06 0.85 16.68
N LYS A 43 3.61 0.15 15.69
CA LYS A 43 4.43 0.75 14.65
C LYS A 43 3.72 0.55 13.31
N PRO A 44 3.18 1.61 12.69
CA PRO A 44 2.49 1.45 11.43
C PRO A 44 3.46 0.93 10.36
N ILE A 45 3.00 -0.03 9.56
CA ILE A 45 3.64 -0.46 8.30
C ILE A 45 5.02 -1.12 8.53
N LEU A 46 5.08 -2.22 9.28
CA LEU A 46 6.31 -3.03 9.37
C LEU A 46 6.52 -3.91 8.13
N SER A 47 5.49 -4.63 7.67
CA SER A 47 5.54 -5.47 6.47
C SER A 47 4.15 -5.95 6.06
N ILE A 48 3.95 -6.25 4.77
CA ILE A 48 2.75 -6.99 4.29
C ILE A 48 2.65 -8.37 4.95
N ILE A 49 3.79 -8.94 5.37
CA ILE A 49 3.84 -10.24 6.05
C ILE A 49 3.15 -10.15 7.41
N ASP A 50 3.32 -9.05 8.15
CA ASP A 50 2.66 -8.90 9.44
C ASP A 50 1.15 -8.82 9.27
N GLU A 51 0.69 -8.10 8.24
CA GLU A 51 -0.72 -8.01 7.90
C GLU A 51 -1.34 -9.39 7.63
N LEU A 52 -0.59 -10.27 6.95
CA LEU A 52 -1.03 -11.65 6.68
C LEU A 52 -1.00 -12.55 7.92
N ILE A 53 -0.07 -12.32 8.85
CA ILE A 53 0.07 -13.13 10.07
C ILE A 53 -0.99 -12.79 11.10
N PHE A 54 -1.36 -11.51 11.20
CA PHE A 54 -2.21 -11.01 12.29
C PHE A 54 -3.69 -10.82 11.91
N ASN A 55 -4.08 -11.11 10.68
CA ASN A 55 -5.47 -10.98 10.22
C ASN A 55 -5.95 -12.26 9.52
N SER A 56 -7.24 -12.53 9.61
CA SER A 56 -7.93 -13.57 8.82
C SER A 56 -8.01 -13.19 7.34
N VAL A 57 -8.30 -14.20 6.51
CA VAL A 57 -8.46 -14.00 5.05
C VAL A 57 -9.62 -13.03 4.76
N GLU A 58 -10.68 -13.09 5.55
CA GLU A 58 -11.83 -12.20 5.45
C GLU A 58 -11.45 -10.75 5.79
N GLU A 59 -10.72 -10.55 6.89
CA GLU A 59 -10.22 -9.22 7.29
C GLU A 59 -9.28 -8.64 6.21
N ILE A 60 -8.36 -9.46 5.67
CA ILE A 60 -7.44 -9.03 4.61
C ILE A 60 -8.18 -8.60 3.34
N LYS A 61 -9.29 -9.26 3.00
CA LYS A 61 -10.09 -8.92 1.81
C LYS A 61 -10.87 -7.62 1.93
N GLU A 62 -11.14 -7.15 3.15
CA GLU A 62 -11.84 -5.88 3.38
C GLU A 62 -10.89 -4.66 3.35
N ILE A 63 -9.60 -4.88 3.60
CA ILE A 63 -8.57 -3.83 3.62
C ILE A 63 -8.50 -3.01 2.31
N PRO A 64 -8.54 -3.60 1.09
CA PRO A 64 -8.43 -2.85 -0.16
C PRO A 64 -9.67 -2.01 -0.54
N ASN A 65 -10.85 -2.30 0.02
CA ASN A 65 -12.13 -1.71 -0.42
C ASN A 65 -12.27 -0.20 -0.15
N ASN A 66 -11.39 0.38 0.66
CA ASN A 66 -11.46 1.79 1.06
C ASN A 66 -10.47 2.72 0.34
N GLN A 67 -9.77 2.25 -0.69
CA GLN A 67 -8.73 3.05 -1.36
C GLN A 67 -9.23 3.74 -2.63
N LYS A 68 -8.93 5.04 -2.76
CA LYS A 68 -9.09 5.80 -4.00
C LYS A 68 -7.73 5.99 -4.67
N LEU A 69 -7.69 5.84 -6.00
CA LEU A 69 -6.53 6.16 -6.82
C LEU A 69 -6.22 7.67 -6.73
N VAL A 70 -4.94 8.01 -6.68
CA VAL A 70 -4.41 9.38 -6.62
C VAL A 70 -3.32 9.57 -7.68
#